data_AF-A0A7C4CQ77-F1
#
_entry.id   AF-A0A7C4CQ77-F1
#
_cell.length_a   1.000
_cell.length_b   1.000
_cell.length_c   1.000
_cell.angle_alpha   90.00
_cell.angle_beta   90.00
_cell.angle_gamma   90.00
#
_symmetry.space_group_name_H-M   'P 1'
#
loop_
_entity.id
_entity.type
_entity.pdbx_description
1 polymer ?
#
loop_
_entity_poly.entity_id
_entity_poly.type
_entity_poly.pdbx_seq_one_letter_code
_entity_poly.pdbx_strand_id
1 'polypeptide(L)' 'MAKTQKLKFAFYWAASCGGCEIAVLDINEKILDVVAKADIVFWPVA' A
#
# COMPACT_ATOMS: atom_id res chain seq x y z
N MET A 1 25.75 1.07 2.02
CA MET A 1 24.47 1.80 2.00
C MET A 1 23.61 1.22 3.12
N ALA A 2 23.42 1.96 4.22
CA ALA A 2 22.55 1.50 5.30
C ALA A 2 21.13 1.39 4.74
N LYS A 3 20.61 0.16 4.63
CA LYS A 3 19.26 -0.09 4.14
C LYS A 3 18.31 0.32 5.26
N THR A 4 17.91 1.59 5.29
CA THR A 4 16.75 2.02 6.08
C THR A 4 15.61 1.12 5.67
N GLN A 5 15.21 0.20 6.56
CA GLN A 5 14.19 -0.78 6.23
C GLN A 5 12.89 -0.02 6.03
N LYS A 6 12.43 0.05 4.77
CA LYS A 6 11.12 0.60 4.43
C LYS A 6 10.05 -0.17 5.20
N LEU A 7 9.00 0.53 5.61
CA LEU A 7 7.91 -0.08 6.36
C LEU A 7 7.25 -1.15 5.50
N LYS A 8 7.13 -2.39 5.98
CA LYS A 8 6.49 -3.47 5.21
C LYS A 8 5.04 -3.61 5.62
N PHE A 9 4.13 -3.59 4.65
CA PHE A 9 2.70 -3.74 4.94
C PHE A 9 1.97 -4.48 3.82
N ALA A 10 0.83 -5.06 4.18
CA ALA A 10 -0.02 -5.85 3.31
C ALA A 10 -1.48 -5.49 3.52
N PHE A 11 -2.26 -5.53 2.45
CA PHE A 11 -3.72 -5.44 2.51
C PHE A 11 -4.29 -6.85 2.39
N TYR A 12 -5.04 -7.27 3.41
CA TYR A 12 -5.77 -8.53 3.36
C TYR A 12 -7.25 -8.26 3.10
N TRP A 13 -7.70 -8.66 1.90
CA TRP A 13 -9.09 -8.54 1.50
C TRP A 13 -9.85 -9.77 2.03
N ALA A 14 -10.46 -9.64 3.19
CA ALA A 14 -11.32 -10.66 3.79
C ALA A 14 -12.71 -10.66 3.11
N ALA A 15 -13.81 -10.74 3.85
CA ALA A 15 -15.17 -10.50 3.34
C ALA A 15 -15.48 -9.00 3.14
N SER A 16 -14.52 -8.23 2.62
CA SER A 16 -14.70 -6.79 2.30
C SER A 16 -15.25 -6.64 0.87
N CYS A 17 -15.82 -5.48 0.53
CA CYS A 17 -16.22 -5.13 -0.83
C CYS A 17 -15.08 -4.51 -1.67
N GLY A 18 -13.89 -4.30 -1.07
CA GLY A 18 -12.75 -3.67 -1.75
C GLY A 18 -12.76 -2.15 -1.74
N GLY A 19 -13.85 -1.53 -1.27
CA GLY A 19 -14.01 -0.07 -1.28
C GLY A 19 -12.98 0.65 -0.42
N CYS A 20 -12.52 0.02 0.66
CA CYS A 20 -11.48 0.59 1.53
C CYS A 20 -10.16 0.72 0.79
N GLU A 21 -9.79 -0.29 0.02
CA GLU A 21 -8.56 -0.31 -0.78
C GLU A 21 -8.63 0.71 -1.93
N ILE A 22 -9.79 0.84 -2.59
CA ILE A 22 -10.01 1.88 -3.60
C ILE A 22 -9.90 3.28 -2.98
N ALA A 23 -10.44 3.50 -1.78
CA ALA A 23 -10.31 4.76 -1.08
C ALA A 23 -8.85 5.11 -0.73
N VAL A 24 -7.99 4.11 -0.49
CA VAL A 24 -6.55 4.34 -0.33
C VAL A 24 -5.89 4.74 -1.65
N LEU A 25 -6.31 4.15 -2.78
CA LEU A 25 -5.79 4.52 -4.12
C LEU A 25 -6.26 5.90 -4.59
N ASP A 26 -7.33 6.45 -3.99
CA ASP A 26 -7.87 7.78 -4.28
C ASP A 26 -6.93 8.94 -3.84
N ILE A 27 -5.78 8.62 -3.22
CA ILE A 27 -4.69 9.59 -3.01
C ILE A 27 -3.92 9.92 -4.30
N ASN A 28 -4.23 9.25 -5.41
CA ASN A 28 -3.65 9.46 -6.74
C ASN A 28 -2.10 9.38 -6.69
N GLU A 29 -1.40 10.36 -7.25
CA GLU A 29 0.07 10.38 -7.37
C GLU A 29 0.81 10.39 -6.03
N LYS A 30 0.14 10.75 -4.93
CA LYS A 30 0.72 10.67 -3.58
C LYS A 30 1.07 9.24 -3.16
N ILE A 31 0.57 8.23 -3.87
CA ILE A 31 0.98 6.84 -3.68
C ILE A 31 2.49 6.65 -3.95
N LEU A 32 3.10 7.50 -4.78
CA LEU A 32 4.55 7.49 -5.04
C LEU A 32 5.36 7.78 -3.77
N ASP A 33 4.86 8.68 -2.92
CA ASP A 33 5.47 8.97 -1.61
C ASP A 33 5.31 7.80 -0.63
N VAL A 34 4.21 7.04 -0.75
CA VAL A 34 3.96 5.85 0.07
C VAL A 34 4.95 4.75 -0.29
N VAL A 35 5.12 4.42 -1.58
CA VAL A 35 6.08 3.37 -2.02
C VAL A 35 7.55 3.77 -1.85
N ALA A 36 7.83 5.08 -1.78
CA ALA A 36 9.14 5.58 -1.40
C ALA A 36 9.48 5.26 0.08
N LYS A 37 8.48 5.23 0.95
CA LYS A 37 8.64 5.04 2.42
C LYS A 37 8.33 3.63 2.89
N ALA A 38 7.50 2.90 2.16
CA ALA A 38 6.96 1.61 2.56
C ALA A 38 6.96 0.62 1.39
N ASP A 39 7.26 -0.65 1.68
CA ASP A 39 7.17 -1.76 0.74
C ASP A 39 5.82 -2.45 0.91
N ILE A 40 5.01 -2.43 -0.14
CA ILE A 40 3.77 -3.19 -0.22
C ILE A 40 4.15 -4.63 -0.56
N VAL A 41 3.95 -5.57 0.37
CA VAL A 41 4.31 -6.98 0.15
C VAL A 41 3.16 -7.80 -0.41
N PHE A 42 1.93 -7.33 -0.24
CA PHE A 42 0.72 -7.95 -0.77
C PHE A 42 -0.42 -6.94 -0.80
N TRP A 43 -1.07 -6.75 -1.95
CA TRP A 43 -2.25 -5.92 -2.08
C TRP A 43 -3.13 -6.44 -3.23
N PRO A 44 -4.30 -7.03 -2.94
CA PRO A 44 -5.14 -7.69 -3.95
C PRO A 44 -5.62 -6.86 -5.14
N VAL A 45 -5.61 -5.53 -5.04
CA VAL A 45 -6.16 -4.61 -6.06
C VAL A 45 -5.09 -3.74 -6.74
N ALA A 46 -3.86 -3.73 -6.22
CA ALA A 46 -2.77 -2.88 -6.70
C ALA A 46 -1.70 -3.68 -7.45
#